data_AF-P29085-F1
#
_entry.id   AF-P29085-F1
#
_cell.length_a   1.000
_cell.length_b   1.000
_cell.length_c   1.000
_cell.angle_alpha   90.00
_cell.angle_beta   90.00
_cell.angle_gamma   90.00
#
_symmetry.space_group_name_H-M   'P 1'
#
loop_
_entity.id
_entity.type
_entity.pdbx_description
1 polymer ?
#
loop_
_entity_poly.entity_id
_entity_poly.type
_entity_poly.pdbx_seq_one_letter_code
_entity_poly.pdbx_strand_id
1 'polypeptide(L)'
;MRLMIREFFQKYFIDPIKYNTGYNPVNTLVYAIILGIATLLVYKVLKRLKIEINNAFFRALIPYMIFGAFTRALTDAGVFRELISLFPWDILPGLCNSIFCPFSLT
;
A
#
# COMPACT_ATOMS: atom_id res chain seq x y z
N MET A 1 1.76 -11.42 28.31
CA MET A 1 1.39 -10.20 27.56
C MET A 1 2.06 -10.11 26.18
N ARG A 2 3.40 -10.04 26.08
CA ARG A 2 4.10 -9.88 24.78
C ARG A 2 3.79 -10.98 23.75
N LEU A 3 3.68 -12.25 24.18
CA LEU A 3 3.32 -13.37 23.31
C LEU A 3 1.89 -13.21 22.77
N MET A 4 0.89 -13.00 23.63
CA MET A 4 -0.51 -12.82 23.22
C MET A 4 -0.69 -11.66 22.22
N ILE A 5 0.04 -10.55 22.39
CA ILE A 5 0.00 -9.44 21.41
C ILE A 5 0.58 -9.88 20.07
N ARG A 6 1.71 -10.61 20.05
CA ARG A 6 2.32 -11.09 18.81
C ARG A 6 1.40 -12.08 18.10
N GLU A 7 0.80 -13.02 18.83
CA GLU A 7 -0.16 -13.97 18.29
C GLU A 7 -1.39 -13.26 17.69
N PHE A 8 -1.91 -12.21 18.35
CA PHE A 8 -3.01 -11.41 17.81
C PHE A 8 -2.62 -10.73 16.50
N PHE A 9 -1.45 -10.06 16.46
CA PHE A 9 -0.98 -9.42 15.23
C PHE A 9 -0.72 -10.45 14.12
N GLN A 10 -0.11 -11.59 14.43
CA GLN A 10 0.12 -12.66 13.46
C GLN A 10 -1.20 -13.17 12.90
N LYS A 11 -2.13 -13.58 13.75
CA LYS A 11 -3.40 -14.18 13.35
C LYS A 11 -4.31 -13.23 12.58
N TYR A 12 -4.39 -11.97 13.00
CA TYR A 12 -5.29 -11.00 12.36
C TYR A 12 -4.62 -10.26 11.20
N PHE A 13 -3.33 -9.91 11.26
CA PHE A 13 -2.72 -9.08 10.21
C PHE A 13 -1.77 -9.84 9.30
N ILE A 14 -0.84 -10.64 9.83
CA ILE A 14 0.20 -11.29 9.01
C ILE A 14 -0.36 -12.52 8.28
N ASP A 15 -1.06 -13.40 8.97
CA ASP A 15 -1.57 -14.66 8.41
C ASP A 15 -2.55 -14.42 7.26
N PRO A 16 -3.49 -13.46 7.33
CA PRO A 16 -4.40 -13.22 6.21
C PRO A 16 -3.70 -12.68 4.97
N ILE A 17 -2.61 -11.92 5.14
CA ILE A 17 -1.78 -11.46 4.01
C ILE A 17 -1.03 -12.65 3.42
N LYS A 18 -0.41 -13.48 4.27
CA LYS A 18 0.45 -14.59 3.84
C LYS A 18 -0.32 -15.72 3.17
N TYR A 19 -1.48 -16.08 3.69
CA TYR A 19 -2.29 -17.20 3.20
C TYR A 19 -3.43 -16.76 2.28
N ASN A 20 -3.53 -15.46 1.95
CA ASN A 20 -4.63 -14.89 1.15
C ASN A 20 -6.03 -15.31 1.65
N THR A 21 -6.19 -15.46 2.97
CA THR A 21 -7.47 -15.90 3.57
C THR A 21 -8.44 -14.72 3.64
N GLY A 22 -8.88 -14.22 2.50
CA GLY A 22 -10.04 -13.34 2.33
C GLY A 22 -10.16 -12.14 3.28
N TYR A 23 -11.35 -11.55 3.29
CA TYR A 23 -11.66 -10.37 4.10
C TYR A 23 -11.96 -10.77 5.55
N ASN A 24 -11.17 -10.24 6.50
CA ASN A 24 -11.48 -10.32 7.92
C ASN A 24 -12.16 -9.01 8.38
N PRO A 25 -13.35 -9.05 9.02
CA PRO A 25 -14.04 -7.83 9.45
C PRO A 25 -13.21 -6.97 10.40
N VAL A 26 -12.37 -7.58 11.24
CA VAL A 26 -11.47 -6.85 12.15
C VAL A 26 -10.45 -6.04 11.35
N ASN A 27 -9.83 -6.65 10.33
CA ASN A 27 -8.84 -5.98 9.50
C ASN A 27 -9.45 -4.84 8.71
N THR A 28 -10.61 -5.08 8.10
CA THR A 28 -11.34 -4.07 7.33
C THR A 28 -11.64 -2.85 8.19
N LEU A 29 -12.11 -3.05 9.43
CA LEU A 29 -12.38 -1.95 10.36
C LEU A 29 -11.10 -1.19 10.73
N VAL A 30 -10.01 -1.89 11.04
CA VAL A 30 -8.74 -1.25 11.39
C VAL A 30 -8.19 -0.44 10.21
N TYR A 31 -8.21 -0.99 9.00
CA TYR A 31 -7.78 -0.27 7.80
C TYR A 31 -8.68 0.93 7.49
N ALA A 32 -9.99 0.83 7.72
CA ALA A 32 -10.91 1.96 7.55
C ALA A 32 -10.58 3.10 8.55
N ILE A 33 -10.27 2.78 9.80
CA ILE A 33 -9.85 3.77 10.81
C ILE A 33 -8.52 4.42 10.40
N ILE A 34 -7.55 3.62 9.98
CA ILE A 34 -6.24 4.12 9.50
C ILE A 34 -6.43 5.05 8.31
N LEU A 35 -7.28 4.67 7.34
CA LEU A 35 -7.61 5.49 6.18
C LEU A 35 -8.25 6.83 6.60
N GLY A 36 -9.18 6.81 7.54
CA GLY A 36 -9.81 8.02 8.07
C GLY A 36 -8.78 8.97 8.71
N ILE A 37 -7.92 8.45 9.57
CA ILE A 37 -6.84 9.23 10.22
C ILE A 37 -5.87 9.78 9.16
N ALA A 38 -5.43 8.94 8.22
CA ALA A 38 -4.52 9.34 7.15
C ALA A 38 -5.12 10.47 6.30
N THR A 39 -6.41 10.38 5.95
CA THR A 39 -7.12 11.42 5.19
C THR A 39 -7.13 12.76 5.95
N LEU A 40 -7.40 12.74 7.26
CA LEU A 40 -7.36 13.95 8.09
C LEU A 40 -5.95 14.55 8.19
N LEU A 41 -4.92 13.71 8.29
CA LEU A 41 -3.53 14.15 8.29
C LEU A 41 -3.14 14.79 6.95
N VAL A 42 -3.50 14.16 5.83
CA VAL A 42 -3.27 14.70 4.49
C VAL A 42 -3.99 16.05 4.34
N TYR A 43 -5.26 16.15 4.74
CA TYR A 43 -5.99 17.42 4.74
C TYR A 43 -5.27 18.51 5.54
N LYS A 44 -4.79 18.18 6.74
CA LYS A 44 -4.03 19.12 7.59
C LYS A 44 -2.72 19.57 6.93
N VAL A 45 -2.03 18.66 6.24
CA VAL A 45 -0.80 18.97 5.48
C VAL A 45 -1.13 19.87 4.28
N LEU A 46 -2.15 19.55 3.49
CA LEU A 46 -2.59 20.38 2.35
C LEU A 46 -2.95 21.80 2.80
N LYS A 47 -3.66 21.94 3.92
CA LYS A 47 -3.99 23.24 4.51
C LYS A 47 -2.74 24.02 4.94
N ARG A 48 -1.73 23.34 5.52
CA ARG A 48 -0.43 23.98 5.85
C ARG A 48 0.31 24.45 4.60
N LEU A 49 0.24 23.70 3.51
CA LEU A 49 0.85 24.06 2.23
C LEU A 49 0.02 25.08 1.43
N LYS A 50 -1.13 25.53 1.95
CA LYS A 50 -2.06 26.45 1.27
C LYS A 50 -2.53 25.95 -0.10
N ILE A 51 -2.65 24.63 -0.26
CA ILE A 51 -3.15 24.02 -1.49
C ILE A 51 -4.68 24.06 -1.49
N GLU A 52 -5.27 24.68 -2.50
CA GLU A 52 -6.72 24.70 -2.69
C GLU A 52 -7.23 23.37 -3.25
N ILE A 53 -8.24 22.78 -2.61
CA ILE A 53 -8.86 21.51 -3.04
C ILE A 53 -9.92 21.83 -4.11
N ASN A 54 -9.45 22.19 -5.30
CA ASN A 54 -10.29 22.55 -6.45
C ASN A 54 -10.28 21.47 -7.54
N ASN A 55 -11.07 21.63 -8.59
CA ASN A 55 -11.07 20.75 -9.76
C ASN A 55 -9.68 20.58 -10.40
N ALA A 56 -8.83 21.62 -10.34
CA ALA A 56 -7.44 21.55 -10.80
C ALA A 56 -6.59 20.57 -9.98
N PHE A 57 -6.79 20.52 -8.66
CA PHE A 57 -6.12 19.57 -7.77
C PHE A 57 -6.51 18.14 -8.11
N PHE A 58 -7.81 17.86 -8.29
CA PHE A 58 -8.27 16.54 -8.72
C PHE A 58 -7.70 16.15 -10.10
N ARG A 59 -7.67 17.07 -11.07
CA ARG A 59 -7.07 16.83 -12.38
C ARG A 59 -5.59 16.44 -12.28
N ALA A 60 -4.85 17.08 -11.38
CA ALA A 60 -3.46 16.75 -11.11
C ALA A 60 -3.29 15.39 -10.39
N LEU A 61 -4.28 14.98 -9.59
CA LEU A 61 -4.27 13.71 -8.87
C LEU A 61 -4.68 12.50 -9.70
N ILE A 62 -5.55 12.65 -10.69
CA ILE A 62 -6.03 11.55 -11.55
C ILE A 62 -4.91 10.64 -12.05
N PRO A 63 -3.80 11.14 -12.65
CA PRO A 63 -2.73 10.25 -13.11
C PRO A 63 -2.11 9.43 -11.98
N TYR A 64 -1.98 9.99 -10.76
CA TYR A 64 -1.47 9.27 -9.59
C TYR A 64 -2.46 8.24 -9.05
N MET A 65 -3.77 8.54 -9.07
CA MET A 65 -4.81 7.59 -8.69
C MET A 65 -4.84 6.40 -9.65
N ILE A 66 -4.78 6.66 -10.96
CA ILE A 66 -4.72 5.63 -11.99
C ILE A 66 -3.45 4.80 -11.80
N PHE A 67 -2.28 5.45 -11.66
CA PHE A 67 -1.01 4.76 -11.46
C PHE A 67 -1.02 3.86 -10.20
N GLY A 68 -1.57 4.34 -9.09
CA GLY A 68 -1.71 3.56 -7.86
C GLY A 68 -2.62 2.33 -8.04
N ALA A 69 -3.75 2.48 -8.73
CA ALA A 69 -4.63 1.35 -9.02
C ALA A 69 -3.99 0.34 -10.00
N PHE A 70 -3.30 0.86 -11.03
CA PHE A 70 -2.64 0.04 -12.04
C PHE A 70 -1.51 -0.80 -11.45
N THR A 71 -0.66 -0.19 -10.61
CA THR A 71 0.43 -0.91 -9.93
C THR A 71 -0.11 -2.04 -9.04
N ARG A 72 -1.26 -1.84 -8.37
CA ARG A 72 -1.91 -2.91 -7.63
C ARG A 72 -2.39 -4.04 -8.53
N ALA A 73 -3.09 -3.72 -9.62
CA ALA A 73 -3.55 -4.72 -10.58
C ALA A 73 -2.41 -5.52 -11.22
N LEU A 74 -1.29 -4.86 -11.55
CA LEU A 74 -0.09 -5.52 -12.08
C LEU A 74 0.59 -6.42 -11.05
N THR A 75 0.56 -6.04 -9.77
CA THR A 75 1.07 -6.86 -8.66
C THR A 75 0.24 -8.13 -8.51
N ASP A 76 -1.08 -7.99 -8.48
CA ASP A 76 -2.01 -9.13 -8.39
C ASP A 76 -1.92 -10.04 -9.62
N ALA A 77 -1.61 -9.48 -10.80
CA ALA A 77 -1.33 -10.24 -12.01
C ALA A 77 0.06 -10.89 -12.05
N GLY A 78 0.90 -10.69 -11.03
CA GLY A 78 2.25 -11.26 -10.96
C GLY A 78 3.27 -10.64 -11.93
N VAL A 79 2.91 -9.59 -12.67
CA VAL A 79 3.77 -8.99 -13.70
C VAL A 79 5.09 -8.50 -13.12
N PHE A 80 5.07 -7.95 -11.90
CA PHE A 80 6.30 -7.50 -11.26
C PHE A 80 7.22 -8.64 -10.82
N ARG A 81 6.67 -9.80 -10.44
CA ARG A 81 7.47 -10.99 -10.13
C ARG A 81 8.20 -11.49 -11.37
N GLU A 82 7.51 -11.53 -12.51
CA GLU A 82 8.11 -11.91 -13.80
C GLU A 82 9.11 -10.87 -14.31
N LEU A 83 8.80 -9.59 -14.17
CA LEU A 83 9.71 -8.52 -14.58
C LEU A 83 11.01 -8.58 -13.77
N ILE A 84 10.90 -8.77 -12.46
CA ILE A 84 12.03 -8.85 -11.54
C ILE A 84 12.88 -10.11 -11.77
N SER A 85 12.27 -11.26 -12.08
CA SER A 85 13.04 -12.48 -12.35
C SER A 85 13.92 -12.38 -13.61
N LEU A 86 13.55 -11.50 -14.55
CA LEU A 86 14.33 -11.21 -15.75
C LEU A 86 15.48 -10.22 -15.53
N PHE A 87 15.44 -9.39 -14.47
CA PHE A 87 16.49 -8.43 -14.15
C PHE A 87 17.45 -9.00 -13.09
N PRO A 88 18.74 -9.21 -13.40
CA PRO A 88 19.73 -9.61 -12.40
C PRO A 88 19.81 -8.55 -11.28
N TRP A 89 19.63 -8.99 -10.04
CA TRP A 89 19.58 -8.14 -8.83
C TRP A 89 20.85 -7.31 -8.58
N ASP A 90 21.93 -7.57 -9.29
CA ASP A 90 23.22 -6.89 -9.15
C ASP A 90 23.22 -5.47 -9.73
N ILE A 91 22.33 -5.16 -10.68
CA ILE A 91 22.40 -3.90 -11.45
C ILE A 91 21.54 -2.80 -10.83
N LEU A 92 20.51 -3.15 -10.04
CA LEU A 92 19.56 -2.17 -9.48
C LEU A 92 19.19 -2.44 -8.00
N PRO A 93 20.17 -2.48 -7.08
CA PRO A 93 19.89 -2.69 -5.65
C PRO A 93 19.01 -1.57 -5.04
N GLY A 94 18.97 -0.38 -5.65
CA GLY A 94 18.18 0.76 -5.17
C GLY A 94 16.69 0.72 -5.56
N LEU A 95 16.35 0.19 -6.74
CA LEU A 95 14.96 0.23 -7.24
C LEU A 95 14.08 -0.86 -6.61
N CYS A 96 14.70 -2.02 -6.32
CA CYS A 96 14.05 -3.10 -5.57
C CYS A 96 13.64 -2.64 -4.17
N ASN A 97 14.58 -2.08 -3.39
CA ASN A 97 14.36 -1.78 -1.97
C ASN A 97 13.35 -0.66 -1.69
N SER A 98 13.04 0.20 -2.67
CA SER A 98 12.27 1.43 -2.42
C SER A 98 10.85 1.41 -2.99
N ILE A 99 10.66 0.93 -4.22
CA ILE A 99 9.36 1.06 -4.91
C ILE A 99 8.71 -0.30 -5.19
N PHE A 100 9.47 -1.31 -5.62
CA PHE A 100 8.88 -2.55 -6.15
C PHE A 100 8.76 -3.69 -5.13
N CYS A 101 9.73 -3.88 -4.23
CA CYS A 101 9.71 -4.99 -3.29
C CYS A 101 8.54 -4.98 -2.27
N PRO A 102 8.07 -3.83 -1.73
CA PRO A 102 6.88 -3.88 -0.86
C PRO A 102 5.62 -4.34 -1.59
N PHE A 103 5.56 -4.24 -2.93
CA PHE A 103 4.45 -4.77 -3.72
C PHE A 103 4.62 -6.25 -4.06
N SER A 104 5.84 -6.75 -4.27
CA SER A 104 6.05 -8.18 -4.60
C SER A 104 5.76 -9.16 -3.44
N LEU A 105 5.68 -8.68 -2.19
CA LEU A 105 5.43 -9.50 -1.01
C LEU A 105 3.94 -9.69 -0.66
N THR A 106 3.03 -8.97 -1.32
CA THR A 106 1.58 -9.23 -1.29
C THR A 106 1.18 -10.07 -2.48
#